data_AF-A0A920RFW7-F1
#
_entry.id   AF-A0A920RFW7-F1
#
_cell.length_a   1.000
_cell.length_b   1.000
_cell.length_c   1.000
_cell.angle_alpha   90.00
_cell.angle_beta   90.00
_cell.angle_gamma   90.00
#
_symmetry.space_group_name_H-M   'P 1'
#
loop_
_entity.id
_entity.type
_entity.pdbx_description
1 polymer ?
#
loop_
_entity_poly.entity_id
_entity_poly.type
_entity_poly.pdbx_seq_one_letter_code
_entity_poly.pdbx_strand_id
1 'polypeptide(L)' 'MVRSFPLVTIEDGMAEDDWAGWIALTSRLGDRVQLTGDDLFVTNQERLGKGIEKNAGNAILIKPQTKLAR' A
#
# COMPACT_ATOMS: atom_id res chain seq x y z
N MET A 1 -18.10 -3.84 -6.00
CA MET A 1 -16.91 -4.70 -6.11
C MET A 1 -16.41 -5.13 -4.73
N VAL A 2 -15.76 -4.29 -3.92
CA VAL A 2 -15.28 -4.69 -2.56
C VAL A 2 -16.41 -5.17 -1.62
N ARG A 3 -17.59 -4.56 -1.69
CA ARG A 3 -18.77 -5.01 -0.92
C ARG A 3 -19.46 -6.24 -1.52
N SER A 4 -19.11 -6.61 -2.74
CA SER A 4 -19.81 -7.63 -3.54
C SER A 4 -19.10 -8.98 -3.50
N PHE A 5 -17.86 -9.00 -3.02
CA PHE A 5 -17.00 -10.18 -2.97
C PHE A 5 -16.21 -10.17 -1.65
N PRO A 6 -15.86 -11.33 -1.08
CA PRO A 6 -15.05 -11.43 0.13
C PRO A 6 -13.57 -11.13 -0.18
N LEU A 7 -13.26 -9.90 -0.61
CA LEU A 7 -11.89 -9.48 -0.89
C LEU A 7 -11.14 -9.27 0.43
N VAL A 8 -10.04 -10.00 0.59
CA VAL A 8 -9.19 -9.94 1.80
C VAL A 8 -8.02 -8.98 1.62
N THR A 9 -7.41 -8.94 0.42
CA THR A 9 -6.25 -8.12 0.10
C THR A 9 -6.42 -7.40 -1.24
N ILE A 10 -5.90 -6.18 -1.30
CA ILE A 10 -5.65 -5.41 -2.53
C ILE A 10 -4.17 -5.03 -2.52
N GLU A 11 -3.47 -5.33 -3.61
CA GLU A 11 -2.08 -4.95 -3.87
C GLU A 11 -2.08 -3.78 -4.86
N ASP A 12 -1.24 -2.76 -4.63
CA ASP A 12 -1.03 -1.60 -5.49
C ASP A 12 -2.32 -0.95 -6.05
N GLY A 13 -3.22 -0.59 -5.12
CA GLY A 13 -4.51 0.00 -5.47
C GLY A 13 -4.43 1.39 -6.08
N MET A 14 -3.29 2.07 -5.97
CA MET A 14 -3.00 3.40 -6.52
C MET A 14 -1.57 3.43 -7.06
N ALA A 15 -1.22 4.44 -7.87
CA ALA A 15 0.13 4.60 -8.40
C ALA A 15 1.17 4.79 -7.27
N GLU A 16 2.41 4.41 -7.53
CA GLU A 16 3.51 4.36 -6.54
C GLU A 16 3.76 5.69 -5.81
N ASP A 17 3.58 6.83 -6.50
CA ASP A 17 3.78 8.16 -5.93
C ASP A 17 2.46 8.91 -5.63
N ASP A 18 1.30 8.28 -5.83
CA ASP A 18 0.00 8.87 -5.46
C ASP A 18 -0.31 8.69 -3.97
N TRP A 19 0.45 9.39 -3.14
CA TRP A 19 0.29 9.38 -1.69
C TRP A 19 -1.11 9.82 -1.26
N ALA A 20 -1.71 10.80 -1.95
CA ALA A 20 -3.05 11.29 -1.62
C ALA A 20 -4.12 10.21 -1.88
N GLY A 21 -4.02 9.52 -3.02
CA GLY A 21 -4.87 8.38 -3.35
C GLY A 21 -4.75 7.25 -2.34
N TRP A 22 -3.53 6.89 -1.94
CA TRP A 22 -3.29 5.85 -0.94
C TRP A 22 -3.89 6.18 0.43
N ILE A 23 -3.76 7.42 0.90
CA ILE A 23 -4.35 7.86 2.16
C ILE A 23 -5.89 7.77 2.09
N ALA A 24 -6.47 8.28 1.00
CA ALA A 24 -7.92 8.23 0.80
C ALA A 24 -8.44 6.78 0.70
N LEU A 25 -7.69 5.89 0.03
CA LEU A 25 -8.02 4.48 -0.07
C LEU A 25 -7.97 3.80 1.31
N THR A 26 -6.92 4.07 2.07
CA THR A 26 -6.69 3.51 3.41
C THR A 26 -7.77 3.95 4.39
N SER A 27 -8.13 5.24 4.39
CA SER A 27 -9.23 5.75 5.21
C SER A 27 -10.58 5.10 4.88
N ARG A 28 -10.83 4.71 3.61
CA ARG A 28 -12.11 4.14 3.19
C ARG A 28 -12.22 2.62 3.39
N LEU A 29 -11.11 1.90 3.25
CA LEU A 29 -11.09 0.43 3.16
C LEU A 29 -10.16 -0.27 4.15
N GLY A 30 -9.23 0.44 4.78
CA GLY A 30 -8.15 -0.15 5.58
C GLY A 30 -8.60 -0.99 6.78
N ASP A 31 -9.79 -0.72 7.32
CA ASP A 31 -10.36 -1.50 8.44
C ASP A 31 -10.96 -2.85 8.01
N ARG A 32 -11.13 -3.07 6.70
CA ARG A 32 -11.85 -4.24 6.15
C ARG A 32 -11.01 -5.06 5.20
N VAL A 33 -10.03 -4.44 4.56
CA VAL A 33 -9.20 -5.06 3.52
C VAL A 33 -7.75 -4.70 3.78
N GLN A 34 -6.87 -5.68 3.61
CA GLN A 34 -5.43 -5.44 3.61
C GLN A 34 -5.04 -4.69 2.33
N LEU A 35 -4.41 -3.52 2.48
CA LEU A 35 -3.88 -2.69 1.41
C LEU A 35 -2.37 -2.83 1.41
N THR A 36 -1.87 -3.65 0.50
CA THR A 36 -0.45 -4.02 0.40
C THR A 36 0.25 -3.12 -0.60
N GLY A 37 1.24 -2.36 -0.14
CA GLY A 37 2.12 -1.58 -1.01
C GLY A 37 3.35 -2.38 -1.42
N ASP A 38 3.49 -2.65 -2.71
CA ASP A 38 4.70 -3.21 -3.30
C ASP A 38 5.52 -2.07 -3.92
N ASP A 39 5.03 -1.46 -4.99
CA ASP A 39 5.70 -0.30 -5.63
C ASP A 39 5.62 0.96 -4.75
N LEU A 40 4.61 1.07 -3.88
CA LEU A 40 4.54 2.18 -2.91
C LEU A 40 5.75 2.19 -1.96
N PHE A 41 6.19 1.01 -1.51
CA PHE A 41 7.19 0.87 -0.45
C PHE A 41 8.55 0.37 -0.93
N VAL A 42 8.61 -0.40 -2.03
CA VAL A 42 9.84 -0.96 -2.64
C VAL A 42 10.82 -1.57 -1.62
N THR A 43 10.30 -2.20 -0.56
CA THR A 43 11.11 -2.71 0.57
C THR A 43 12.10 -1.66 1.15
N ASN A 44 11.76 -0.36 1.08
CA ASN A 44 12.57 0.77 1.51
C ASN A 44 12.04 1.36 2.83
N GLN A 45 12.94 1.54 3.80
CA GLN A 45 12.59 2.00 5.16
C GLN A 45 12.06 3.45 5.19
N GLU A 46 12.58 4.34 4.35
CA GLU A 46 12.16 5.75 4.30
C GLU A 46 10.74 5.87 3.75
N ARG A 47 10.45 5.17 2.64
CA ARG A 47 9.09 5.14 2.07
C ARG A 47 8.09 4.47 3.00
N LEU A 48 8.50 3.39 3.67
CA LEU A 48 7.66 2.75 4.69
C LEU A 48 7.38 3.70 5.87
N GLY A 49 8.41 4.40 6.38
CA GLY A 49 8.24 5.39 7.45
C GLY A 49 7.25 6.49 7.06
N LYS A 50 7.40 7.04 5.85
CA LYS A 50 6.46 8.01 5.29
C LYS A 50 5.03 7.45 5.18
N GLY A 51 4.87 6.19 4.80
CA GLY A 51 3.59 5.50 4.75
C GLY A 51 2.91 5.42 6.11
N ILE A 52 3.67 5.03 7.14
CA ILE A 52 3.20 4.97 8.52
C ILE A 52 2.76 6.35 9.01
N GLU A 53 3.60 7.38 8.83
CA GLU A 53 3.27 8.76 9.23
C GLU A 53 2.00 9.30 8.56
N LYS A 54 1.76 8.91 7.31
CA LYS A 54 0.63 9.39 6.51
C LYS A 54 -0.62 8.53 6.61
N ASN A 55 -0.56 7.37 7.28
CA ASN A 55 -1.59 6.34 7.21
C ASN A 55 -1.91 5.92 5.75
N ALA A 56 -0.88 5.67 4.96
CA ALA A 56 -0.98 5.19 3.58
C ALA A 56 -0.58 3.71 3.52
N GLY A 57 -1.55 2.83 3.18
CA GLY A 57 -1.37 1.38 3.22
C GLY A 57 -1.45 0.82 4.65
N ASN A 58 -1.59 -0.51 4.77
CA ASN A 58 -1.55 -1.20 6.07
C ASN A 58 -0.76 -2.53 6.03
N ALA A 59 -0.20 -2.89 4.88
CA ALA A 59 0.73 -3.99 4.72
C ALA A 59 1.82 -3.63 3.70
N ILE A 60 2.99 -4.26 3.83
CA ILE A 60 4.11 -4.12 2.90
C ILE A 60 4.43 -5.49 2.29
N LEU A 61 4.70 -5.50 0.98
CA LEU A 61 5.26 -6.68 0.32
C LEU A 61 6.79 -6.64 0.43
N ILE A 62 7.38 -7.59 1.14
CA ILE A 62 8.84 -7.66 1.33
C ILE A 62 9.47 -8.48 0.20
N LYS A 63 10.31 -7.81 -0.61
CA LYS A 63 11.07 -8.43 -1.70
C LYS A 63 12.57 -8.36 -1.39
N PRO A 64 13.20 -9.47 -0.94
CA PRO A 64 14.63 -9.48 -0.60
C PRO A 64 15.54 -9.16 -1.78
N GLN A 65 15.07 -9.39 -3.01
CA GLN A 65 15.72 -8.95 -4.25
C GLN A 65 14.88 -7.85 -4.93
N THR A 66 14.63 -6.74 -4.23
CA THR A 66 14.07 -5.56 -4.88
C THR A 66 15.13 -5.07 -5.86
N LYS A 67 14.86 -5.11 -7.18
CA LYS A 67 15.71 -4.43 -8.15
C LYS A 67 15.78 -3.00 -7.67
N LEU A 68 16.97 -2.53 -7.28
CA LEU A 68 17.25 -1.10 -7.13
C LEU A 68 16.55 -0.42 -8.31
N ALA A 69 15.57 0.43 -8.01
CA ALA A 69 14.96 1.30 -8.99
C ALA A 69 16.13 1.93 -9.75
N ARG A 70 16.23 1.60 -11.04
CA ARG A 70 17.19 2.23 -11.93
C ARG A 70 16.71 3.64 -12.23
#